data_AF-A0A921MNI5-F1
#
_entry.id   AF-A0A921MNI5-F1
#
_cell.length_a   1.000
_cell.length_b   1.000
_cell.length_c   1.000
_cell.angle_alpha   90.00
_cell.angle_beta   90.00
_cell.angle_gamma   90.00
#
_symmetry.space_group_name_H-M   'P 1'
#
loop_
_entity.id
_entity.type
_entity.pdbx_description
1 polymer ?
#
loop_
_entity_poly.entity_id
_entity_poly.type
_entity_poly.pdbx_seq_one_letter_code
_entity_poly.pdbx_strand_id
1 'polypeptide(L)' 'MKLYKCETVAQFKIGVWLAEQGIELEDIAGVELLGLNEVKIINPAGQYMIVRWVDDHPEIDRT' A
#
# COMPACT_ATOMS: atom_id res chain seq x y z
N MET A 1 11.43 6.26 4.87
CA MET A 1 10.69 5.45 5.87
C MET A 1 10.17 4.21 5.17
N LYS A 2 10.31 3.01 5.75
CA LYS A 2 9.77 1.77 5.14
C LYS A 2 8.44 1.45 5.81
N LEU A 3 7.31 1.67 5.11
CA LEU A 3 5.96 1.38 5.63
C LEU A 3 5.72 -0.13 5.77
N TYR A 4 6.30 -0.94 4.88
CA TYR A 4 6.22 -2.40 4.89
C TYR A 4 7.36 -3.02 4.08
N LYS A 5 7.52 -4.35 4.18
CA LYS A 5 8.47 -5.10 3.36
C LYS A 5 7.94 -5.24 1.93
N CYS A 6 8.68 -4.71 0.97
CA CYS A 6 8.37 -4.84 -0.45
C CYS A 6 9.21 -5.96 -1.08
N GLU A 7 8.64 -6.67 -2.05
CA GLU A 7 9.28 -7.70 -2.87
C GLU A 7 9.46 -7.24 -4.32
N THR A 8 8.69 -6.25 -4.77
CA THR A 8 8.76 -5.70 -6.13
C THR A 8 8.92 -4.19 -6.15
N VAL A 9 9.34 -3.64 -7.30
CA VAL A 9 9.39 -2.19 -7.54
C VAL A 9 8.02 -1.56 -7.44
N ALA A 10 6.97 -2.23 -7.93
CA ALA A 10 5.60 -1.72 -7.87
C ALA A 10 5.12 -1.58 -6.41
N GLN A 11 5.37 -2.57 -5.56
CA GLN A 11 5.08 -2.47 -4.12
C GLN A 11 5.89 -1.35 -3.46
N PHE A 12 7.16 -1.19 -3.81
CA PHE A 12 7.96 -0.05 -3.32
C PHE A 12 7.33 1.30 -3.72
N LYS A 13 6.90 1.45 -4.98
CA LYS A 13 6.23 2.67 -5.47
C LYS A 13 4.91 2.94 -4.75
N ILE A 14 4.13 1.90 -4.45
CA ILE A 14 2.92 2.03 -3.61
C ILE A 14 3.32 2.57 -2.22
N GLY A 15 4.38 2.04 -1.60
CA GLY A 15 4.89 2.54 -0.32
C GLY A 15 5.32 4.02 -0.35
N VAL A 16 5.96 4.46 -1.43
CA VAL A 16 6.30 5.88 -1.62
C VAL A 16 5.04 6.73 -1.76
N TRP A 17 4.10 6.32 -2.61
CA TRP A 17 2.84 7.03 -2.81
C TRP A 17 2.03 7.16 -1.51
N LEU A 18 1.94 6.10 -0.70
CA LEU A 18 1.28 6.15 0.61
C LEU A 18 1.91 7.22 1.52
N ALA A 19 3.24 7.28 1.58
CA ALA A 19 3.95 8.30 2.36
C ALA A 19 3.70 9.72 1.81
N GLU A 20 3.58 9.89 0.49
CA GLU A 20 3.19 11.17 -0.14
C GLU A 20 1.74 11.57 0.19
N GLN A 21 0.85 10.60 0.43
CA GLN A 21 -0.51 10.86 0.95
C GLN A 21 -0.52 11.18 2.46
N GLY A 22 0.64 11.19 3.12
CA GLY A 22 0.76 11.44 4.55
C GLY A 22 0.43 10.22 5.42
N ILE A 23 0.40 9.02 4.84
CA ILE A 23 0.20 7.78 5.61
C ILE A 23 1.53 7.39 6.26
N GLU A 24 1.50 7.27 7.57
CA GLU A 24 2.64 6.90 8.38
C GLU A 24 2.54 5.43 8.83
N LEU A 25 3.60 4.93 9.48
CA LEU A 25 3.63 3.56 9.97
C LEU A 25 2.52 3.30 11.01
N GLU A 26 2.18 4.32 11.81
CA GLU A 26 1.16 4.24 12.86
C GLU A 26 -0.27 4.09 12.29
N ASP A 27 -0.49 4.52 11.05
CA ASP A 27 -1.76 4.38 10.33
C ASP A 27 -1.95 2.98 9.73
N ILE A 28 -0.94 2.11 9.81
CA ILE A 28 -0.92 0.78 9.19
C ILE A 28 -0.85 -0.29 10.29
N ALA A 29 -1.94 -1.02 10.45
CA ALA A 29 -1.99 -2.19 11.30
C ALA A 29 -1.44 -3.45 10.61
N GLY A 30 -1.57 -3.52 9.28
CA GLY A 30 -1.10 -4.68 8.52
C GLY A 30 -1.05 -4.41 7.03
N VAL A 31 -0.21 -5.19 6.34
CA VAL A 31 -0.07 -5.17 4.89
C VAL A 31 -0.03 -6.58 4.35
N GLU A 32 -0.89 -6.88 3.37
CA GLU A 32 -0.89 -8.14 2.62
C GLU A 32 -0.45 -7.88 1.17
N LEU A 33 0.53 -8.64 0.68
CA LEU A 33 0.97 -8.58 -0.72
C LEU A 33 0.06 -9.51 -1.54
N LEU A 34 -0.87 -8.93 -2.31
CA LEU A 34 -1.84 -9.71 -3.10
C LEU A 34 -1.26 -10.14 -4.45
N GLY A 35 -0.28 -9.39 -4.96
CA GLY A 35 0.38 -9.69 -6.22
C GLY A 35 1.64 -8.87 -6.46
N LEU A 36 2.22 -9.02 -7.64
CA LEU A 36 3.46 -8.32 -8.02
C LEU A 36 3.30 -6.81 -8.03
N ASN A 37 2.10 -6.30 -8.29
CA ASN A 37 1.79 -4.88 -8.36
C ASN A 37 0.62 -4.48 -7.47
N GLU A 38 0.27 -5.28 -6.47
CA GLU A 38 -0.96 -5.10 -5.70
C GLU A 38 -0.73 -5.39 -4.22
N VAL A 39 -1.25 -4.51 -3.37
CA VAL A 39 -1.07 -4.53 -1.93
C VAL A 39 -2.38 -4.15 -1.24
N LYS A 40 -2.77 -4.91 -0.21
CA LYS A 40 -3.86 -4.56 0.70
C LYS A 40 -3.28 -3.94 1.97
N ILE A 41 -3.74 -2.74 2.30
CA ILE A 41 -3.32 -1.99 3.49
C ILE A 41 -4.48 -2.01 4.48
N ILE A 42 -4.22 -2.42 5.73
CA ILE A 42 -5.20 -2.50 6.82
C ILE A 42 -4.86 -1.44 7.85
N ASN A 43 -5.84 -0.63 8.25
CA ASN A 43 -5.67 0.39 9.29
C ASN A 43 -5.95 -0.19 10.70
N PRO A 44 -5.61 0.54 11.79
CA PRO A 44 -5.90 0.10 13.17
C PRO A 44 -7.37 -0.15 13.50
N ALA A 45 -8.31 0.42 12.73
CA ALA A 45 -9.74 0.15 12.87
C ALA A 45 -10.19 -1.14 12.18
N GLY A 46 -9.28 -1.87 11.53
CA GLY A 46 -9.57 -3.11 10.78
C GLY A 46 -10.15 -2.88 9.39
N GLN A 47 -10.27 -1.63 8.94
CA GLN A 47 -10.67 -1.31 7.56
C GLN A 47 -9.48 -1.49 6.63
N TYR A 48 -9.74 -1.75 5.36
CA TYR A 48 -8.68 -1.93 4.38
C TYR A 48 -8.93 -1.18 3.07
N MET A 49 -7.85 -0.95 2.34
CA MET A 49 -7.87 -0.55 0.94
C MET A 49 -6.93 -1.45 0.15
N ILE A 50 -7.29 -1.74 -1.10
CA ILE A 50 -6.40 -2.42 -2.04
C ILE A 50 -5.84 -1.38 -2.99
N VAL A 51 -4.52 -1.35 -3.11
CA VAL A 51 -3.80 -0.44 -4.00
C VAL A 51 -3.06 -1.28 -5.04
N ARG A 52 -3.32 -0.98 -6.30
CA ARG A 52 -2.64 -1.58 -7.44
C ARG A 52 -1.81 -0.53 -8.15
N TRP A 53 -0.61 -0.89 -8.58
CA TRP A 53 0.26 -0.02 -9.38
C TRP A 53 0.14 -0.39 -10.86
N VAL A 54 -0.34 0.52 -11.68
CA VAL A 54 -0.57 0.34 -13.12
C VAL A 54 0.07 1.53 -13.83
N ASP A 55 0.84 1.31 -14.91
CA ASP A 55 1.41 2.37 -15.76
C ASP A 55 1.86 3.67 -15.03
N ASP A 56 2.67 3.49 -13.98
CA ASP A 56 3.24 4.55 -13.13
C ASP A 56 2.26 5.39 -12.28
N HIS A 57 1.07 4.87 -12.01
CA HIS A 57 0.10 5.47 -11.10
C HIS A 57 -0.55 4.42 -10.18
N PRO A 58 -1.06 4.84 -9.01
CA PRO A 58 -1.85 3.99 -8.14
C PRO A 58 -3.33 3.98 -8.57
N GLU A 59 -3.92 2.80 -8.60
CA GLU A 59 -5.35 2.56 -8.65
C GLU A 59 -5.80 2.01 -7.28
N ILE A 60 -6.96 2.46 -6.80
CA ILE A 60 -7.47 2.08 -5.47
C ILE A 60 -8.83 1.42 -5.64
N ASP A 61 -8.93 0.16 -5.19
CA ASP A 61 -10.21 -0.51 -5.05
C ASP A 61 -10.71 -0.37 -3.60
N ARG A 62 -11.88 0.25 -3.46
CA ARG A 62 -12.60 0.43 -2.19
C ARG A 62 -13.79 -0.53 -2.16
N THR A 63 -13.60 -1.72 -1.62
CA THR A 63 -14.68 -2.65 -1.25
C THR A 63 -15.01 -2.54 0.22
#